data_AF-A0A847XQ21-F1
#
_entry.id   AF-A0A847XQ21-F1
#
_cell.length_a   1.000
_cell.length_b   1.000
_cell.length_c   1.000
_cell.angle_alpha   90.00
_cell.angle_beta   90.00
_cell.angle_gamma   90.00
#
_symmetry.space_group_name_H-M   'P 1'
#
loop_
_entity.id
_entity.type
_entity.pdbx_description
1 polymer ?
#
loop_
_entity_poly.entity_id
_entity_poly.type
_entity_poly.pdbx_seq_one_letter_code
_entity_poly.pdbx_strand_id
1 'polypeptide(L)'
;EIFTRKPIQFFQYVLVGIALILFYSLLLSLSEQIGFAWAYLVSSAVTILITTVYFHSLIKQKSATFILAGIMLILYAFLYIILQVEDFALLIGSIFLFVILGVIMFVSNKIKERKQVADE
;
A
#
# COMPACT_ATOMS: atom_id res chain seq x y z
N GLU A 1 9.39 -19.37 44.12
CA GLU A 1 9.60 -18.06 43.49
C GLU A 1 9.74 -18.27 41.98
N ILE A 2 8.62 -18.34 41.24
CA ILE A 2 8.63 -18.67 39.80
C ILE A 2 7.63 -17.75 39.10
N PHE A 3 7.90 -16.46 39.16
CA PHE A 3 7.26 -15.48 38.30
C PHE A 3 8.29 -15.05 37.28
N THR A 4 8.61 -15.96 36.33
CA THR A 4 9.37 -15.57 35.13
C THR A 4 8.44 -14.73 34.26
N ARG A 5 8.24 -13.46 34.63
CA ARG A 5 7.75 -12.44 33.70
C ARG A 5 8.78 -12.37 32.59
N LYS A 6 8.54 -13.04 31.46
CA LYS A 6 9.24 -12.70 30.21
C LYS A 6 8.77 -11.29 29.83
N PRO A 7 9.59 -10.25 30.02
CA PRO A 7 9.17 -8.92 29.64
C PRO A 7 9.42 -8.77 28.13
N ILE A 8 8.40 -8.29 27.42
CA ILE A 8 8.54 -7.48 26.20
C ILE A 8 8.66 -8.25 24.86
N GLN A 9 7.61 -8.99 24.47
CA GLN A 9 7.31 -9.16 23.02
C GLN A 9 6.83 -7.85 22.37
N PHE A 10 6.44 -6.86 23.19
CA PHE A 10 5.92 -5.56 22.73
C PHE A 10 6.89 -4.86 21.77
N PHE A 11 8.19 -4.84 22.09
CA PHE A 11 9.20 -4.22 21.23
C PHE A 11 9.26 -4.88 19.85
N GLN A 12 9.09 -6.21 19.77
CA GLN A 12 9.10 -6.94 18.51
C GLN A 12 7.87 -6.58 17.66
N TYR A 13 6.68 -6.52 18.27
CA TYR A 13 5.46 -6.10 17.57
C TYR A 13 5.54 -4.65 17.08
N VAL A 14 6.11 -3.75 17.88
CA VAL A 14 6.35 -2.35 17.47
C VAL A 14 7.33 -2.30 16.30
N LEU A 15 8.42 -3.05 16.34
CA LEU A 15 9.42 -3.08 15.27
C LEU A 15 8.83 -3.61 13.95
N VAL A 16 7.96 -4.62 14.02
CA VAL A 16 7.21 -5.13 12.85
C VAL A 16 6.24 -4.07 12.33
N GLY A 17 5.55 -3.34 13.22
CA GLY A 17 4.70 -2.21 12.83
C GLY A 17 5.47 -1.10 12.11
N ILE A 18 6.66 -0.75 12.60
CA ILE A 18 7.56 0.21 11.94
C ILE A 18 7.97 -0.32 10.56
N ALA A 19 8.30 -1.61 10.44
CA ALA A 19 8.63 -2.20 9.15
C ALA A 19 7.46 -2.12 8.13
N LEU A 20 6.22 -2.28 8.57
CA LEU A 20 5.03 -2.11 7.73
C LEU A 20 4.84 -0.66 7.27
N ILE A 21 5.04 0.31 8.16
CA ILE A 21 4.97 1.74 7.83
C ILE A 21 6.06 2.10 6.81
N LEU A 22 7.29 1.63 7.04
CA LEU A 22 8.41 1.86 6.13
C LEU A 22 8.19 1.18 4.77
N PHE A 23 7.62 -0.02 4.75
CA PHE A 23 7.24 -0.70 3.52
C PHE A 23 6.29 0.16 2.69
N TYR A 24 5.19 0.67 3.28
CA TYR A 24 4.22 1.48 2.56
C TYR A 24 4.80 2.82 2.10
N SER A 25 5.58 3.48 2.96
CA SER A 25 6.26 4.74 2.62
C SER A 25 7.24 4.57 1.44
N LEU A 26 8.02 3.49 1.46
CA LEU A 26 8.97 3.17 0.39
C LEU A 26 8.24 2.76 -0.90
N LEU A 27 7.18 1.96 -0.79
CA LEU A 27 6.32 1.60 -1.93
C LEU A 27 5.77 2.85 -2.61
N LEU A 28 5.20 3.77 -1.83
CA LEU A 28 4.60 5.00 -2.36
C LEU A 28 5.65 5.85 -3.08
N SER A 29 6.78 6.14 -2.43
CA SER A 29 7.81 7.02 -3.02
C SER A 29 8.48 6.41 -4.25
N LEU A 30 8.68 5.09 -4.27
CA LEU A 30 9.22 4.40 -5.44
C LEU A 30 8.18 4.26 -6.55
N SER A 31 6.91 4.05 -6.22
CA SER A 31 5.84 3.92 -7.23
C SER A 31 5.73 5.17 -8.09
N GLU A 32 5.96 6.34 -7.50
CA GLU A 32 5.98 7.62 -8.22
C GLU A 32 7.14 7.75 -9.22
N GLN A 33 8.30 7.14 -8.95
CA GLN A 33 9.47 7.26 -9.83
C GLN A 33 9.59 6.14 -10.87
N ILE A 34 9.37 4.89 -10.44
CA ILE A 34 9.66 3.68 -11.25
C ILE A 34 8.41 2.85 -11.56
N GLY A 35 7.24 3.26 -11.06
CA GLY A 35 5.97 2.56 -11.25
C GLY A 35 5.71 1.47 -10.20
N PHE A 36 4.43 1.19 -9.97
CA PHE A 36 3.94 0.32 -8.89
C PHE A 36 4.56 -1.07 -8.86
N ALA A 37 4.65 -1.76 -10.01
CA ALA A 37 5.11 -3.15 -10.05
C ALA A 37 6.57 -3.30 -9.57
N TRP A 38 7.46 -2.43 -10.04
CA TRP A 38 8.88 -2.44 -9.65
C TRP A 38 9.08 -1.93 -8.22
N ALA A 39 8.37 -0.87 -7.85
CA ALA A 39 8.36 -0.36 -6.48
C ALA A 39 7.93 -1.45 -5.48
N TYR A 40 6.89 -2.22 -5.83
CA TYR A 40 6.40 -3.31 -5.00
C TYR A 40 7.42 -4.41 -4.81
N LEU A 41 8.06 -4.86 -5.89
CA LEU A 41 9.09 -5.91 -5.80
C LEU A 41 10.25 -5.48 -4.91
N VAL A 42 10.75 -4.25 -5.07
CA VAL A 42 11.87 -3.75 -4.28
C VAL A 42 11.48 -3.59 -2.81
N SER A 43 10.36 -2.91 -2.53
CA SER A 43 9.92 -2.67 -1.16
C SER A 43 9.58 -3.96 -0.42
N SER A 44 8.88 -4.89 -1.07
CA SER A 44 8.53 -6.18 -0.45
C SER A 44 9.78 -7.03 -0.21
N ALA A 45 10.71 -7.10 -1.17
CA ALA A 45 11.95 -7.85 -1.00
C ALA A 45 12.79 -7.33 0.17
N VAL A 46 12.96 -6.00 0.29
CA VAL A 46 13.69 -5.39 1.41
C VAL A 46 13.02 -5.69 2.74
N THR A 47 11.69 -5.56 2.83
CA THR A 47 10.95 -5.80 4.08
C THR A 47 10.94 -7.28 4.48
N ILE A 48 10.79 -8.20 3.52
CA ILE A 48 10.89 -9.65 3.78
C ILE A 48 12.30 -9.98 4.25
N LEU A 49 13.34 -9.43 3.62
CA LEU A 49 14.73 -9.71 3.96
C LEU A 49 15.06 -9.23 5.38
N ILE A 50 14.75 -7.98 5.72
CA ILE A 50 15.05 -7.43 7.06
C ILE A 50 14.29 -8.19 8.15
N THR A 51 13.03 -8.56 7.90
CA THR A 51 12.19 -9.33 8.84
C THR A 51 12.70 -10.75 9.01
N THR A 52 13.08 -11.41 7.91
CA THR A 52 13.60 -12.78 7.92
C THR A 52 14.96 -12.85 8.63
N VAL A 53 15.87 -11.91 8.36
CA VAL A 53 17.18 -11.81 9.02
C VAL A 53 17.00 -11.54 10.53
N TYR A 54 16.09 -10.64 10.89
CA TYR A 54 15.75 -10.37 12.28
C TYR A 54 15.25 -11.63 13.00
N PHE A 55 14.30 -12.34 12.40
CA PHE A 55 13.74 -13.56 12.99
C PHE A 55 14.74 -14.71 13.06
N HIS A 56 15.62 -14.83 12.05
CA HIS A 56 16.70 -15.81 12.04
C HIS A 56 17.67 -15.57 13.21
N SER A 57 18.03 -14.31 13.47
CA SER A 57 18.89 -13.92 14.59
C SER A 57 18.27 -14.28 15.95
N LEU A 58 16.95 -14.15 16.09
CA LEU A 58 16.23 -14.46 17.33
C LEU A 58 16.14 -15.95 17.65
N ILE A 59 15.79 -16.78 16.66
CA ILE A 59 15.45 -18.20 16.89
C ILE A 59 16.63 -19.14 16.54
N LYS A 60 17.56 -18.69 15.70
CA LYS A 60 18.73 -19.45 15.21
C LYS A 60 18.40 -20.81 14.57
N GLN A 61 17.14 -21.08 14.27
CA GLN A 61 16.67 -22.35 13.70
C GLN A 61 16.22 -22.14 12.25
N LYS A 62 16.89 -22.82 11.31
CA LYS A 62 16.68 -22.63 9.86
C LYS A 62 15.26 -23.02 9.40
N SER A 63 14.69 -24.08 9.96
CA SER A 63 13.34 -24.57 9.60
C SER A 63 12.26 -23.52 9.89
N ALA A 64 12.27 -22.92 11.08
CA ALA A 64 11.34 -21.87 11.47
C ALA A 64 11.49 -20.61 10.60
N THR A 65 12.73 -20.25 10.22
CA THR A 65 12.99 -19.12 9.31
C THR A 65 12.39 -19.33 7.92
N PHE A 66 12.49 -20.54 7.35
CA PHE A 66 11.90 -20.86 6.05
C PHE A 66 10.37 -20.80 6.06
N ILE A 67 9.74 -21.29 7.12
CA ILE A 67 8.28 -21.22 7.28
C ILE A 67 7.82 -19.76 7.33
N LEU A 68 8.51 -18.91 8.12
CA LEU A 68 8.20 -17.48 8.18
C LEU A 68 8.34 -16.80 6.82
N ALA A 69 9.45 -17.05 6.11
CA ALA A 69 9.69 -16.48 4.79
C ALA A 69 8.58 -16.90 3.80
N GLY A 70 8.14 -18.16 3.85
CA GLY A 70 7.02 -18.65 3.03
C GLY A 70 5.70 -17.95 3.34
N ILE A 71 5.36 -17.80 4.62
CA ILE A 71 4.15 -17.07 5.06
C ILE A 71 4.21 -15.61 4.60
N MET A 72 5.36 -14.95 4.75
CA MET A 72 5.57 -13.58 4.29
C MET A 72 5.38 -13.47 2.77
N LEU A 73 5.90 -14.43 2.00
CA LEU A 73 5.78 -14.42 0.54
C LEU A 73 4.31 -14.53 0.10
N ILE A 74 3.53 -15.41 0.74
CA ILE A 74 2.09 -15.54 0.48
C ILE A 74 1.35 -14.26 0.88
N LEU A 75 1.64 -13.71 2.06
CA LEU A 75 0.98 -12.49 2.55
C LEU A 75 1.24 -11.30 1.62
N TYR A 76 2.50 -11.10 1.20
CA TYR A 76 2.85 -10.03 0.28
C TYR A 76 2.34 -10.31 -1.13
N ALA A 77 2.24 -11.56 -1.59
CA ALA A 77 1.56 -11.85 -2.85
C ALA A 77 0.07 -11.43 -2.80
N PHE A 78 -0.60 -11.67 -1.67
CA PHE A 78 -1.98 -11.24 -1.47
C PHE A 78 -2.12 -9.70 -1.40
N LEU A 79 -1.22 -9.03 -0.68
CA LEU A 79 -1.19 -7.55 -0.64
C LEU A 79 -0.99 -6.92 -2.01
N TYR A 80 -0.17 -7.53 -2.88
CA TYR A 80 0.01 -7.08 -4.26
C TYR A 80 -1.33 -7.01 -5.01
N ILE A 81 -2.16 -8.05 -4.89
CA ILE A 81 -3.48 -8.12 -5.54
C ILE A 81 -4.39 -7.02 -5.01
N ILE A 82 -4.43 -6.82 -3.68
CA ILE A 82 -5.27 -5.79 -3.05
C ILE A 82 -4.88 -4.40 -3.53
N LEU A 83 -3.59 -4.07 -3.43
CA LEU A 83 -3.09 -2.74 -3.77
C LEU A 83 -3.24 -2.44 -5.26
N GLN A 84 -3.09 -3.45 -6.12
CA GLN A 84 -3.33 -3.28 -7.54
C GLN A 84 -4.78 -2.85 -7.81
N VAL A 85 -5.76 -3.41 -7.10
CA VAL A 85 -7.17 -3.00 -7.20
C VAL A 85 -7.40 -1.57 -6.69
N GLU A 86 -6.70 -1.16 -5.64
CA GLU A 86 -6.80 0.19 -5.07
C GLU A 86 -6.27 1.28 -6.02
N ASP A 87 -5.10 1.06 -6.64
CA ASP A 87 -4.57 2.00 -7.65
C ASP A 87 -5.50 2.13 -8.86
N PHE A 88 -6.12 1.02 -9.29
CA PHE A 88 -7.15 1.07 -10.32
C PHE A 88 -8.40 1.83 -9.84
N ALA A 89 -8.76 1.77 -8.55
CA ALA A 89 -9.89 2.49 -8.01
C ALA A 89 -9.67 4.01 -8.01
N LEU A 90 -8.47 4.50 -7.65
CA LEU A 90 -8.11 5.93 -7.74
C LEU A 90 -8.10 6.42 -9.19
N LEU A 91 -7.53 5.63 -10.10
CA LEU A 91 -7.52 5.95 -11.53
C LEU A 91 -8.94 6.04 -12.11
N ILE A 92 -9.76 5.03 -11.88
CA ILE A 92 -11.14 4.98 -12.39
C ILE A 92 -11.98 6.10 -11.77
N GLY A 93 -11.82 6.35 -10.46
CA GLY A 93 -12.51 7.43 -9.75
C GLY A 93 -12.15 8.81 -10.29
N SER A 94 -10.86 9.09 -10.53
CA SER A 94 -10.42 10.37 -11.08
C SER A 94 -10.92 10.60 -12.51
N ILE A 95 -10.87 9.58 -13.39
CA ILE A 95 -11.43 9.65 -14.75
C ILE A 95 -12.94 9.94 -14.71
N PHE A 96 -13.67 9.20 -13.87
CA PHE A 96 -15.12 9.37 -13.73
C PHE A 96 -15.49 10.79 -13.27
N LEU A 97 -14.78 11.32 -12.27
CA LEU A 97 -14.96 12.70 -11.80
C LEU A 97 -14.63 13.72 -12.90
N PHE A 98 -13.59 13.48 -13.69
CA PHE A 98 -13.21 14.37 -14.79
C PHE A 98 -14.29 14.42 -15.88
N VAL A 99 -14.89 13.27 -16.21
CA VAL A 99 -16.03 13.20 -17.14
C VAL A 99 -17.23 13.97 -16.60
N ILE A 100 -17.60 13.77 -15.33
CA ILE A 100 -18.69 14.52 -14.69
C ILE A 100 -18.41 16.03 -14.76
N LEU A 101 -17.20 16.45 -14.43
CA LEU A 101 -16.80 17.86 -14.51
C LEU A 101 -16.95 18.39 -15.94
N GLY A 102 -16.47 17.64 -16.94
CA GLY A 102 -16.63 18.02 -18.35
C GLY A 102 -18.09 18.17 -18.77
N VAL A 103 -18.96 17.25 -18.34
CA VAL A 103 -20.42 17.35 -18.56
C VAL A 103 -21.00 18.59 -17.89
N ILE A 104 -20.64 18.86 -16.63
CA ILE A 104 -21.09 20.05 -15.89
C ILE A 104 -20.65 21.32 -16.62
N MET A 105 -19.39 21.40 -17.07
CA MET A 105 -18.87 22.55 -17.81
C MET A 105 -19.61 22.75 -19.13
N PHE A 106 -19.88 21.68 -19.88
CA PHE A 106 -20.62 21.75 -21.14
C PHE A 106 -22.06 22.21 -20.94
N VAL A 107 -22.75 21.64 -19.94
CA VAL A 107 -24.12 22.02 -19.60
C VAL A 107 -24.17 23.46 -19.08
N SER A 108 -23.20 23.89 -18.27
CA SER A 108 -23.09 25.26 -17.75
C SER A 108 -23.00 26.29 -18.88
N ASN A 109 -22.19 26.04 -19.91
CA ASN A 109 -22.12 26.91 -21.09
C ASN A 109 -23.47 26.98 -21.84
N LYS A 110 -24.17 25.85 -21.96
CA LYS A 110 -25.48 25.81 -22.63
C LYS A 110 -26.58 26.52 -21.83
N ILE A 111 -26.48 26.54 -20.50
CA ILE A 111 -27.38 27.31 -19.63
C ILE A 111 -27.15 28.81 -19.81
N LYS A 112 -25.88 29.24 -19.98
CA LYS A 112 -25.55 30.63 -20.27
C LYS A 112 -26.15 31.09 -21.61
N GLU A 113 -26.05 30.28 -22.66
CA GLU A 113 -26.70 30.54 -23.95
C GLU A 113 -28.23 30.61 -23.83
N ARG A 114 -28.86 29.72 -23.06
CA ARG A 114 -30.33 29.74 -22.88
C ARG A 114 -30.84 30.93 -22.07
N LYS A 115 -30.05 31.47 -21.13
CA LYS A 115 -30.42 32.69 -20.39
C LYS A 115 -30.37 33.95 -21.26
N GLN A 116 -29.44 34.03 -22.20
CA GLN A 116 -29.30 35.21 -23.08
C GLN A 116 -30.44 35.33 -24.11
N VAL A 117 -31.05 34.21 -24.52
CA VAL A 117 -32.17 34.18 -25.50
C VAL A 117 -33.54 34.45 -24.86
N ALA A 118 -33.64 34.43 -23.53
CA ALA A 118 -34.91 34.68 -22.82
C ALA A 118 -35.08 36.14 -22.36
N ASP A 119 -34.02 36.96 -22.45
CA ASP A 119 -33.99 38.37 -22.05
C ASP A 119 -33.92 39.36 -23.26
N GLU A 120 -34.00 38.87 -24.51
CA GLU A 120 -34.23 39.67 -25.75
C GLU A 120 -35.63 39.40 -26.32
#